data_AF-A0A2E9LQI7-F1
#
_entry.id   AF-A0A2E9LQI7-F1
#
_cell.length_a   1.000
_cell.length_b   1.000
_cell.length_c   1.000
_cell.angle_alpha   90.00
_cell.angle_beta   90.00
_cell.angle_gamma   90.00
#
_symmetry.space_group_name_H-M   'P 1'
#
loop_
_entity.id
_entity.type
_entity.pdbx_description
1 polymer ?
#
loop_
_entity_poly.entity_id
_entity_poly.type
_entity_poly.pdbx_seq_one_letter_code
_entity_poly.pdbx_strand_id
1 'polypeptide(L)'
;MAKDDPVRFGAEFGPKRTGASSGVSLSTFKTLVWVSNLGGLLLFVIGLELMVVKQSFGFGLACIVAGVAIALFPSNYEIIGMEELGEEDANEEG
;
A
#
# COMPACT_ATOMS: atom_id res chain seq x y z
N MET A 1 -25.35 -0.89 -19.02
CA MET A 1 -24.30 0.11 -18.75
C MET A 1 -23.90 -0.11 -17.30
N ALA A 2 -22.79 -0.81 -17.05
CA ALA A 2 -22.24 -0.98 -15.70
C ALA A 2 -21.32 0.21 -15.44
N LYS A 3 -21.81 1.18 -14.67
CA LYS A 3 -20.98 2.20 -14.03
C LYS A 3 -20.45 1.62 -12.70
N ASP A 4 -19.30 2.10 -12.27
CA ASP A 4 -18.79 2.02 -10.89
C ASP A 4 -18.04 0.73 -10.50
N ASP A 5 -16.94 0.43 -11.21
CA ASP A 5 -15.86 -0.38 -10.62
C ASP A 5 -14.70 0.56 -10.19
N PRO A 6 -14.39 0.63 -8.89
CA PRO A 6 -13.38 1.56 -8.37
C PRO A 6 -11.98 1.18 -8.84
N VAL A 7 -11.20 2.21 -9.20
CA VAL A 7 -9.83 2.04 -9.71
C VAL A 7 -8.89 1.66 -8.56
N ARG A 8 -8.24 0.50 -8.66
CA ARG A 8 -7.16 0.07 -7.75
C ARG A 8 -5.88 -0.10 -8.56
N PHE A 9 -4.73 0.33 -8.00
CA PHE A 9 -3.43 -0.03 -8.58
C PHE A 9 -3.24 -1.56 -8.48
N GLY A 10 -3.11 -2.25 -9.63
CA GLY A 10 -3.05 -3.72 -9.71
C GLY A 10 -4.41 -4.44 -9.87
N ALA A 11 -5.50 -3.71 -10.08
CA ALA A 11 -6.86 -4.28 -10.24
C ALA A 11 -7.03 -5.22 -11.44
N GLU A 12 -6.14 -5.14 -12.44
CA GLU A 12 -6.22 -5.94 -13.67
C GLU A 12 -5.85 -7.42 -13.50
N PHE A 13 -5.30 -7.82 -12.34
CA PHE A 13 -4.90 -9.22 -12.06
C PHE A 13 -5.47 -9.83 -10.76
N GLY A 14 -6.50 -9.22 -10.15
CA GLY A 14 -7.05 -9.65 -8.84
C GLY A 14 -8.36 -10.46 -8.89
N PRO A 15 -8.57 -11.48 -8.02
CA PRO A 15 -9.84 -12.20 -7.90
C PRO A 15 -11.04 -11.29 -7.57
N LYS A 16 -12.23 -11.60 -8.13
CA LYS A 16 -13.46 -10.82 -7.91
C LYS A 16 -13.91 -10.81 -6.44
N ARG A 17 -14.44 -9.65 -6.03
CA ARG A 17 -14.84 -9.25 -4.66
C ARG A 17 -15.48 -10.36 -3.81
N THR A 18 -14.96 -10.51 -2.59
CA THR A 18 -15.72 -10.95 -1.41
C THR A 18 -15.87 -9.75 -0.48
N GLY A 19 -17.09 -9.46 -0.01
CA GLY A 19 -17.54 -8.23 0.66
C GLY A 19 -16.93 -7.89 2.03
N ALA A 20 -15.61 -7.93 2.14
CA ALA A 20 -14.84 -7.53 3.33
C ALA A 20 -13.77 -6.46 2.98
N SER A 21 -13.95 -5.67 1.92
CA SER A 21 -13.01 -4.57 1.62
C SER A 21 -13.28 -3.40 2.56
N SER A 22 -12.42 -3.26 3.57
CA SER A 22 -12.30 -2.05 4.36
C SER A 22 -11.74 -0.95 3.47
N GLY A 23 -12.61 -0.23 2.78
CA GLY A 23 -12.17 0.89 1.98
C GLY A 23 -11.89 2.13 2.82
N VAL A 24 -10.90 2.89 2.41
CA VAL A 24 -10.36 4.07 3.11
C VAL A 24 -10.37 5.28 2.19
N SER A 25 -10.37 6.50 2.74
CA SER A 25 -10.28 7.72 1.94
C SER A 25 -8.89 7.89 1.29
N LEU A 26 -8.77 8.76 0.28
CA LEU A 26 -7.51 9.05 -0.42
C LEU A 26 -6.41 9.56 0.54
N SER A 27 -6.77 10.40 1.51
CA SER A 27 -5.82 10.93 2.51
C SER A 27 -5.33 9.83 3.44
N THR A 28 -6.23 8.95 3.91
CA THR A 28 -5.86 7.79 4.71
C THR A 28 -4.97 6.83 3.91
N PHE A 29 -5.30 6.57 2.65
CA PHE A 29 -4.47 5.74 1.77
C PHE A 29 -3.05 6.31 1.61
N LYS A 30 -2.92 7.61 1.34
CA LYS A 30 -1.61 8.27 1.24
C LYS A 30 -0.79 8.15 2.53
N THR A 31 -1.41 8.37 3.69
CA THR A 31 -0.74 8.18 4.99
C THR A 31 -0.30 6.73 5.18
N LEU A 32 -1.14 5.77 4.81
CA LEU A 32 -0.87 4.34 4.97
C LEU A 32 0.30 3.89 4.07
N VAL A 33 0.38 4.39 2.84
CA VAL A 33 1.54 4.20 1.94
C VAL A 33 2.81 4.78 2.55
N TRP A 34 2.75 5.98 3.10
CA TRP A 34 3.93 6.65 3.66
C TRP A 34 4.46 5.93 4.91
N VAL A 35 3.57 5.64 5.86
CA VAL A 35 3.94 4.98 7.12
C VAL A 35 4.46 3.57 6.86
N SER A 36 3.83 2.82 5.95
CA SER A 36 4.26 1.45 5.61
C SER A 36 5.57 1.40 4.83
N ASN A 37 5.78 2.26 3.83
CA ASN A 37 7.05 2.28 3.10
C ASN A 37 8.20 2.72 4.00
N LEU A 38 7.98 3.72 4.88
CA LEU A 38 9.01 4.16 5.81
C LEU A 38 9.33 3.07 6.85
N GLY A 39 8.31 2.38 7.37
CA GLY A 39 8.49 1.24 8.29
C GLY A 39 9.15 0.04 7.63
N GLY A 40 8.77 -0.29 6.40
CA GLY A 40 9.37 -1.37 5.61
C GLY A 40 10.83 -1.10 5.30
N LEU A 41 11.18 0.13 4.90
CA LEU A 41 12.56 0.54 4.65
C LEU A 41 13.40 0.52 5.94
N LEU A 42 12.84 0.91 7.08
CA LEU A 42 13.52 0.82 8.37
C LEU A 42 13.85 -0.63 8.74
N LEU A 43 12.88 -1.54 8.62
CA LEU A 43 13.12 -2.98 8.82
C LEU A 43 14.13 -3.55 7.83
N PHE A 44 14.15 -3.03 6.61
CA PHE A 44 15.12 -3.44 5.59
C PHE A 44 16.54 -3.08 6.02
N VAL A 45 16.77 -1.85 6.49
CA VAL A 45 18.07 -1.41 7.01
C VAL A 45 18.50 -2.23 8.22
N ILE A 46 17.60 -2.49 9.17
CA ILE A 46 17.87 -3.35 10.33
C ILE A 46 18.20 -4.79 9.90
N GLY A 47 17.47 -5.32 8.92
CA GLY A 47 17.72 -6.64 8.36
C GLY A 47 19.12 -6.75 7.74
N LEU A 48 19.53 -5.73 6.96
CA LEU A 48 20.87 -5.64 6.40
C LEU A 48 21.95 -5.53 7.50
N GLU A 49 21.73 -4.74 8.54
CA GLU A 49 22.64 -4.64 9.67
C GLU A 49 22.83 -5.99 10.37
N LEU A 50 21.73 -6.72 10.62
CA LEU A 50 21.75 -8.05 11.24
C LEU A 50 22.50 -9.07 10.38
N MET A 51 22.32 -9.04 9.05
CA MET A 51 23.02 -9.93 8.13
C MET A 51 24.51 -9.60 8.02
N VAL A 52 24.86 -8.34 7.79
CA VAL A 52 26.22 -7.93 7.43
C VAL A 52 27.09 -7.78 8.69
N VAL A 53 26.60 -7.07 9.69
CA VAL A 53 27.39 -6.70 10.89
C VAL A 53 27.31 -7.78 11.95
N LYS A 54 26.10 -8.24 12.28
CA LYS A 54 25.87 -9.20 13.37
C LYS A 54 26.01 -10.66 12.92
N GLN A 55 26.17 -10.93 11.62
CA GLN A 55 26.23 -12.27 11.03
C GLN A 55 25.03 -13.16 11.44
N SER A 56 23.91 -12.52 11.81
CA SER A 56 22.68 -13.18 12.26
C SER A 56 21.74 -13.31 11.07
N PHE A 57 22.10 -14.20 10.16
CA PHE A 57 21.46 -14.30 8.85
C PHE A 57 19.97 -14.65 8.94
N GLY A 58 19.58 -15.55 9.85
CA GLY A 58 18.18 -15.96 10.01
C GLY A 58 17.26 -14.83 10.45
N PHE A 59 17.67 -14.07 11.47
CA PHE A 59 16.90 -12.91 11.94
C PHE A 59 16.92 -11.77 10.93
N GLY A 60 18.07 -11.54 10.27
CA GLY A 60 18.15 -10.58 9.17
C GLY A 60 17.18 -10.92 8.04
N LEU A 61 17.12 -12.18 7.61
CA LEU A 61 16.21 -12.63 6.55
C LEU A 61 14.74 -12.45 6.96
N ALA A 62 14.40 -12.81 8.20
CA ALA A 62 13.07 -12.60 8.74
C ALA A 62 12.67 -11.10 8.73
N CYS A 63 13.59 -10.21 9.11
CA CYS A 63 13.37 -8.76 9.06
C CYS A 63 13.14 -8.25 7.64
N ILE A 64 13.88 -8.74 6.64
CA ILE A 64 13.70 -8.36 5.24
C ILE A 64 12.33 -8.80 4.72
N VAL A 65 11.94 -10.05 4.96
CA VAL A 65 10.63 -10.58 4.56
C VAL A 65 9.50 -9.80 5.23
N ALA A 66 9.62 -9.50 6.53
CA ALA A 66 8.67 -8.67 7.25
C ALA A 66 8.60 -7.24 6.69
N GLY A 67 9.75 -6.63 6.36
CA GLY A 67 9.81 -5.30 5.76
C GLY A 67 9.08 -5.22 4.42
N VAL A 68 9.25 -6.24 3.56
CA VAL A 68 8.52 -6.35 2.29
C VAL A 68 7.01 -6.51 2.52
N ALA A 69 6.61 -7.38 3.46
CA ALA A 69 5.19 -7.56 3.78
C ALA A 69 4.54 -6.25 4.26
N ILE A 70 5.24 -5.46 5.08
CA ILE A 70 4.76 -4.15 5.53
C ILE A 70 4.70 -3.16 4.37
N ALA A 71 5.73 -3.06 3.53
CA ALA A 71 5.72 -2.16 2.36
C ALA A 71 4.59 -2.47 1.37
N LEU A 72 4.18 -3.74 1.28
CA LEU A 72 3.05 -4.18 0.45
C LEU A 72 1.69 -3.98 1.15
N PHE A 73 1.65 -3.73 2.45
CA PHE A 73 0.40 -3.57 3.20
C PHE A 73 -0.62 -2.58 2.59
N PRO A 74 -0.21 -1.43 1.99
CA PRO A 74 -1.15 -0.52 1.34
C PRO A 74 -1.88 -1.10 0.14
N SER A 75 -1.29 -2.06 -0.58
CA SER A 75 -1.94 -2.65 -1.76
C SER A 75 -3.15 -3.51 -1.39
N ASN A 76 -3.36 -3.79 -0.10
CA ASN A 76 -4.51 -4.54 0.40
C ASN A 76 -5.74 -3.65 0.68
N TYR A 77 -5.61 -2.32 0.62
CA TYR A 77 -6.72 -1.39 0.87
C TYR A 77 -7.31 -0.84 -0.43
N GLU A 78 -8.63 -0.66 -0.43
CA GLU A 78 -9.38 -0.05 -1.54
C GLU A 78 -9.64 1.43 -1.23
N ILE A 79 -9.44 2.32 -2.21
CA ILE A 79 -9.75 3.74 -2.04
C ILE A 79 -11.25 3.92 -2.35
N ILE A 80 -12.05 4.25 -1.34
CA ILE A 80 -13.47 4.64 -1.51
C ILE A 80 -13.53 6.15 -1.69
N GLY A 81 -14.38 6.63 -2.61
CA GLY A 81 -14.61 8.07 -2.82
C GLY A 81 -13.79 8.71 -3.94
N MET A 82 -13.19 7.93 -4.84
CA MET A 82 -12.60 8.49 -6.08
C MET A 82 -13.65 8.99 -7.09
N GLU A 83 -14.95 8.75 -6.84
CA GLU A 83 -16.05 9.24 -7.68
C GLU A 83 -16.37 10.73 -7.45
N GLU A 84 -16.06 11.31 -6.29
CA GLU A 84 -16.37 12.73 -5.98
C GLU A 84 -15.29 13.72 -6.41
N LEU A 85 -14.03 13.30 -6.53
CA LEU A 85 -12.91 14.19 -6.87
C LEU A 85 -12.70 14.40 -8.39
N GLY A 86 -13.40 13.62 -9.23
CA GLY A 86 -13.30 13.75 -10.69
C GLY A 86 -13.95 15.01 -11.28
N GLU A 87 -14.72 15.75 -10.49
CA GLU A 87 -15.40 16.99 -10.93
C GLU A 87 -14.72 18.27 -10.41
N GLU A 88 -13.95 18.22 -9.32
CA GLU A 88 -13.33 19.43 -8.74
C GLU A 88 -11.98 19.78 -9.41
N ASP A 89 -11.20 18.80 -9.86
CA ASP A 89 -9.93 19.05 -10.57
C ASP A 89 -10.14 19.50 -12.05
N ALA A 90 -11.38 19.47 -12.55
CA ALA A 90 -11.72 19.89 -13.92
C ALA A 90 -12.15 21.37 -14.03
N ASN A 91 -12.27 22.10 -12.91
CA ASN A 91 -12.81 23.46 -12.90
C ASN A 91 -11.80 24.55 -12.44
N GLU A 92 -10.52 24.21 -12.26
CA GLU A 92 -9.45 25.19 -11.98
C GLU A 92 -8.60 25.60 -13.21
N GLU A 93 -8.96 25.15 -14.42
CA GLU A 93 -8.40 25.67 -15.69
C GLU A 93 -9.40 26.56 -16.47
N GLY A 94 -10.10 27.45 -15.76
CA GLY A 94 -10.97 28.49 -16.34
C GLY A 94 -10.34 29.88 -16.35
#